data_AF-A0A5K1DBH1-F1
#
_entry.id   AF-A0A5K1DBH1-F1
#
_cell.length_a   1.000
_cell.length_b   1.000
_cell.length_c   1.000
_cell.angle_alpha   90.00
_cell.angle_beta   90.00
_cell.angle_gamma   90.00
#
_symmetry.space_group_name_H-M   'P 1'
#
loop_
_entity.id
_entity.type
_entity.pdbx_description
1 polymer ?
#
loop_
_entity_poly.entity_id
_entity_poly.type
_entity_poly.pdbx_seq_one_letter_code
_entity_poly.pdbx_strand_id
1 'polypeptide(L)'
;IFTNADKAHAARVLRRLGLEGCFDRIICFETLNPSEIQAASDSSFLLENEKNCAHSDDSSASESIESTKRRCPRILCKPSIEAFQATINIAAINPERT
;
A
#
# COMPACT_ATOMS: atom_id res chain seq x y z
N ILE A 1 -2.23 -9.55 -10.75
CA ILE A 1 -2.36 -10.12 -9.39
C ILE A 1 -2.48 -8.99 -8.36
N PHE A 2 -3.41 -9.11 -7.42
CA PHE A 2 -3.52 -8.24 -6.26
C PHE A 2 -3.31 -9.04 -4.96
N THR A 3 -2.26 -8.71 -4.19
CA THR A 3 -1.87 -9.42 -2.95
C THR A 3 -1.51 -8.45 -1.82
N ASN A 4 -1.78 -8.85 -0.57
CA ASN A 4 -1.34 -8.11 0.63
C ASN A 4 0.11 -8.44 1.01
N ALA A 5 0.74 -9.42 0.34
CA ALA A 5 2.14 -9.77 0.58
C ALA A 5 3.09 -8.74 -0.04
N ASP A 6 4.34 -8.76 0.40
CA ASP A 6 5.42 -8.00 -0.20
C ASP A 6 5.79 -8.54 -1.60
N LYS A 7 6.50 -7.73 -2.39
CA LYS A 7 6.90 -8.09 -3.77
C LYS A 7 7.74 -9.37 -3.82
N ALA A 8 8.66 -9.57 -2.87
CA ALA A 8 9.55 -10.71 -2.85
C ALA A 8 8.78 -12.01 -2.54
N HIS A 9 7.83 -11.96 -1.60
CA HIS A 9 6.95 -13.05 -1.28
C HIS A 9 6.08 -13.43 -2.47
N ALA A 10 5.45 -12.46 -3.14
CA ALA A 10 4.66 -12.70 -4.34
C ALA A 10 5.48 -13.39 -5.43
N ALA A 11 6.69 -12.90 -5.72
CA ALA A 11 7.58 -13.51 -6.71
C ALA A 11 7.99 -14.95 -6.35
N ARG A 12 8.33 -15.22 -5.09
CA ARG A 12 8.67 -16.58 -4.63
C ARG A 12 7.51 -17.55 -4.80
N VAL A 13 6.29 -17.13 -4.50
CA VAL A 13 5.09 -17.98 -4.65
C VAL A 13 4.83 -18.28 -6.13
N LEU A 14 4.88 -17.27 -7.00
CA LEU A 14 4.67 -17.47 -8.44
C LEU A 14 5.71 -18.41 -9.05
N ARG A 15 6.98 -18.30 -8.63
CA ARG A 15 8.03 -19.26 -9.01
C ARG A 15 7.70 -20.68 -8.63
N ARG A 16 7.31 -20.90 -7.37
CA ARG A 16 6.99 -22.23 -6.86
C ARG A 16 5.78 -22.84 -7.55
N LEU A 17 4.84 -22.02 -8.01
CA LEU A 17 3.66 -22.44 -8.75
C LEU A 17 3.91 -22.60 -10.26
N GLY A 18 5.09 -22.21 -10.78
CA GLY A 18 5.36 -22.20 -12.22
C GLY A 18 4.53 -21.15 -13.00
N LEU A 19 4.10 -20.09 -12.33
CA LEU A 19 3.26 -19.02 -12.89
C LEU A 19 4.04 -17.72 -13.14
N GLU A 20 5.37 -17.80 -13.24
CA GLU A 20 6.21 -16.66 -13.58
C GLU A 20 5.90 -16.18 -15.00
N GLY A 21 5.69 -14.87 -15.19
CA GLY A 21 5.36 -14.29 -16.49
C GLY A 21 3.91 -14.50 -16.95
N CYS A 22 3.07 -15.23 -16.21
CA CYS A 22 1.66 -15.46 -16.58
C CYS A 22 0.74 -14.24 -16.35
N PHE A 23 1.22 -13.20 -15.67
CA PHE A 23 0.41 -12.05 -15.28
C PHE A 23 1.12 -10.75 -15.64
N ASP A 24 0.39 -9.80 -16.22
CA ASP A 24 0.95 -8.52 -16.68
C ASP A 24 1.47 -7.65 -15.55
N ARG A 25 0.83 -7.70 -14.38
CA ARG A 25 1.12 -6.81 -13.24
C ARG A 25 0.92 -7.50 -11.90
N ILE A 26 1.76 -7.14 -10.93
CA ILE A 26 1.60 -7.50 -9.51
C ILE A 26 1.43 -6.20 -8.73
N ILE A 27 0.27 -6.05 -8.09
CA ILE A 27 -0.01 -5.00 -7.11
C ILE A 27 0.12 -5.65 -5.74
N CYS A 28 1.18 -5.27 -5.03
CA CYS A 28 1.60 -5.81 -3.73
C CYS A 28 1.52 -4.74 -2.64
N PHE A 29 1.86 -5.08 -1.40
CA PHE A 29 1.76 -4.17 -0.26
C PHE A 29 2.44 -2.82 -0.50
N GLU A 30 3.67 -2.83 -1.01
CA GLU A 30 4.49 -1.64 -1.25
C GLU A 30 3.94 -0.79 -2.40
N THR A 31 3.32 -1.43 -3.40
CA THR A 31 2.65 -0.73 -4.50
C THR A 31 1.41 0.02 -4.02
N LEU A 32 0.67 -0.57 -3.09
CA LEU A 32 -0.57 -0.02 -2.58
C LEU A 32 -0.34 0.99 -1.43
N ASN A 33 0.79 0.87 -0.73
CA ASN A 33 1.17 1.67 0.43
C ASN A 33 2.59 2.24 0.26
N PRO A 34 2.80 3.16 -0.71
CA PRO A 34 4.12 3.74 -0.92
C PRO A 34 4.54 4.52 0.33
N SER A 35 5.76 4.26 0.81
CA SER A 35 6.37 5.07 1.86
C SER A 35 6.63 6.47 1.30
N GLU A 36 6.49 7.53 2.10
CA GLU A 36 6.77 8.92 1.69
C GLU A 36 8.18 9.08 1.06
N ILE A 37 9.12 8.20 1.42
CA ILE A 37 10.48 8.13 0.89
C ILE A 37 10.52 7.69 -0.60
N GLN A 38 9.56 6.88 -1.07
CA GLN A 38 9.50 6.36 -2.45
C GLN A 38 8.65 7.24 -3.39
N ALA A 39 7.79 8.11 -2.86
CA ALA A 39 7.03 9.06 -3.67
C ALA A 39 7.87 10.26 -4.15
N ALA A 40 9.00 10.51 -3.49
CA ALA A 40 9.88 11.66 -3.74
C ALA A 40 11.15 11.32 -4.54
N SER A 41 11.35 10.07 -4.99
CA SER A 41 12.57 9.63 -5.68
C SER A 41 12.81 10.19 -7.09
N ASP A 42 11.99 11.14 -7.57
CA ASP A 42 12.32 12.02 -8.71
C ASP A 42 12.96 13.36 -8.29
N SER A 43 13.21 13.60 -7.00
CA SER A 43 13.99 14.76 -6.54
C SER A 43 14.68 14.50 -5.21
N SER A 44 16.01 14.45 -5.26
CA SER A 44 16.95 14.32 -4.14
C SER A 44 16.70 15.29 -2.96
N PHE A 45 16.59 14.78 -1.73
CA PHE A 45 17.43 15.11 -0.55
C PHE A 45 16.88 14.38 0.71
N LEU A 46 17.79 13.95 1.58
CA LEU A 46 17.57 13.10 2.77
C LEU A 46 16.59 13.73 3.77
N LEU A 47 15.89 12.97 4.63
CA LEU A 47 16.38 12.61 5.97
C LEU A 47 15.50 11.54 6.66
N GLU A 48 16.19 10.77 7.49
CA GLU A 48 15.74 9.71 8.38
C GLU A 48 14.58 10.12 9.31
N ASN A 49 13.56 9.27 9.43
CA ASN A 49 12.93 9.02 10.73
C ASN A 49 12.07 7.75 10.68
N GLU A 50 12.64 6.64 11.16
CA GLU A 50 11.88 5.49 11.62
C GLU A 50 11.00 5.91 12.79
N LYS A 51 9.71 6.18 12.55
CA LYS A 51 8.72 6.25 13.63
C LYS A 51 7.56 5.34 13.32
N ASN A 52 7.75 4.12 13.80
CA ASN A 52 6.79 3.05 13.98
C ASN A 52 5.47 3.61 14.57
N CYS A 53 4.37 3.45 13.83
CA CYS A 53 3.05 3.75 14.35
C CYS A 53 2.48 2.51 15.03
N ALA A 54 2.71 2.40 16.34
CA ALA A 54 2.06 1.39 17.17
C ALA A 54 0.53 1.57 17.16
N HIS A 55 -0.19 0.45 17.05
CA HIS A 55 -1.64 0.40 17.27
C HIS A 55 -1.97 0.94 18.67
N SER A 56 -2.80 1.98 18.70
CA SER A 56 -3.58 2.34 19.88
C SER A 56 -5.05 2.21 19.51
N ASP A 57 -5.62 1.07 19.87
CA ASP A 57 -7.05 0.95 20.11
C ASP A 57 -7.38 1.89 21.28
N ASP A 58 -8.16 2.96 21.05
CA ASP A 58 -9.15 3.37 22.03
C ASP A 58 -10.21 4.30 21.42
N SER A 59 -11.44 4.06 21.86
CA SER A 59 -12.64 4.81 21.53
C SER A 59 -12.78 6.00 22.49
N SER A 60 -12.99 7.21 21.98
CA SER A 60 -13.93 8.20 22.57
C SER A 60 -13.82 9.56 21.88
N ALA A 61 -14.92 10.29 21.96
CA ALA A 61 -15.26 11.44 21.13
C ALA A 61 -14.68 12.79 21.62
N SER A 62 -14.85 13.78 20.74
CA SER A 62 -14.90 15.25 20.92
C SER A 62 -13.60 16.09 21.04
N GLU A 63 -13.40 16.86 19.97
CA GLU A 63 -13.08 18.29 19.85
C GLU A 63 -11.73 18.90 20.33
N SER A 64 -11.01 19.41 19.30
CA SER A 64 -10.22 20.66 19.21
C SER A 64 -9.08 20.94 20.19
N ILE A 65 -7.89 20.34 19.93
CA ILE A 65 -6.61 21.04 20.03
C ILE A 65 -5.71 20.63 18.84
N GLU A 66 -5.24 21.66 18.13
CA GLU A 66 -4.33 21.64 16.98
C GLU A 66 -2.97 21.04 17.37
N SER A 67 -2.94 19.71 17.44
CA SER A 67 -1.73 18.92 17.50
C SER A 67 -1.45 18.43 16.09
N THR A 68 -0.23 18.64 15.61
CA THR A 68 0.32 18.00 14.41
C THR A 68 0.37 16.49 14.63
N LYS A 69 -0.81 15.87 14.66
CA LYS A 69 -1.01 14.43 14.76
C LYS A 69 -0.35 13.86 13.52
N ARG A 70 0.88 13.37 13.68
CA ARG A 70 1.61 12.65 12.63
C ARG A 70 0.63 11.61 12.12
N ARG A 71 0.10 11.84 10.92
CA ARG A 71 -0.86 10.94 10.32
C ARG A 71 -0.04 9.73 9.94
N CYS A 72 -0.11 8.69 10.76
CA CYS A 72 0.28 7.36 10.33
C CYS A 72 -0.45 7.10 9.01
N PRO A 73 0.25 6.83 7.91
CA PRO A 73 -0.39 6.64 6.63
C PRO A 73 -1.39 5.49 6.77
N ARG A 74 -2.63 5.73 6.34
CA ARG A 74 -3.68 4.71 6.40
C ARG A 74 -3.24 3.53 5.54
N ILE A 75 -3.04 2.37 6.16
CA ILE A 75 -2.70 1.14 5.44
C ILE A 75 -3.93 0.67 4.67
N LEU A 76 -3.77 0.51 3.37
CA LEU A 76 -4.71 -0.12 2.46
C LEU A 76 -4.32 -1.59 2.28
N CYS A 77 -5.23 -2.50 2.62
CA CYS A 77 -5.03 -3.93 2.46
C CYS A 77 -6.38 -4.63 2.21
N LYS A 78 -6.35 -5.78 1.53
CA LYS A 78 -7.53 -6.65 1.44
C LYS A 78 -7.99 -7.07 2.84
N PRO A 79 -9.31 -7.21 3.05
CA PRO A 79 -10.37 -7.14 2.05
C PRO A 79 -11.05 -5.76 1.91
N SER A 80 -10.41 -4.66 2.33
CA SER A 80 -11.09 -3.35 2.35
C SER A 80 -11.52 -2.87 0.95
N ILE A 81 -12.67 -2.23 0.88
CA ILE A 81 -13.22 -1.68 -0.39
C ILE A 81 -12.25 -0.67 -0.98
N GLU A 82 -11.63 0.15 -0.13
CA GLU A 82 -10.68 1.17 -0.55
C GLU A 82 -9.42 0.57 -1.15
N ALA A 83 -8.96 -0.59 -0.67
CA ALA A 83 -7.83 -1.30 -1.25
C ALA A 83 -8.16 -1.84 -2.66
N PHE A 84 -9.39 -2.32 -2.87
CA PHE A 84 -9.86 -2.71 -4.20
C PHE A 84 -10.01 -1.52 -5.15
N GLN A 85 -10.60 -0.42 -4.70
CA GLN A 85 -10.73 0.81 -5.49
C GLN A 85 -9.37 1.36 -5.90
N ALA A 86 -8.43 1.47 -4.96
CA ALA A 86 -7.06 1.89 -5.25
C ALA A 86 -6.37 0.95 -6.24
N THR A 87 -6.57 -0.36 -6.11
CA THR A 87 -6.03 -1.36 -7.05
C THR A 87 -6.59 -1.20 -8.46
N ILE A 88 -7.91 -0.97 -8.61
CA ILE A 88 -8.55 -0.75 -9.91
C ILE A 88 -7.95 0.49 -10.59
N ASN A 89 -7.78 1.57 -9.82
CA ASN A 89 -7.18 2.81 -10.30
C ASN A 89 -5.71 2.62 -10.72
N ILE A 90 -4.89 2.00 -9.87
CA ILE A 90 -3.47 1.71 -10.15
C ILE A 90 -3.33 0.81 -11.38
N ALA A 91 -4.19 -0.20 -11.50
CA ALA A 91 -4.14 -1.14 -12.60
C ALA A 91 -4.65 -0.55 -13.93
N ALA A 92 -5.33 0.61 -13.89
CA ALA A 92 -6.03 1.20 -15.03
C ALA A 92 -6.97 0.18 -15.71
N ILE A 93 -7.71 -0.60 -14.91
CA ILE A 93 -8.65 -1.60 -15.41
C ILE A 93 -9.81 -0.88 -16.09
N ASN A 94 -10.09 -1.24 -17.34
CA ASN A 94 -11.29 -0.82 -18.01
C ASN A 94 -12.43 -1.82 -17.70
N PRO A 95 -13.50 -1.41 -16.99
CA PRO A 95 -14.59 -2.32 -16.63
C PRO A 95 -15.35 -2.87 -17.84
N GLU A 96 -15.32 -2.17 -18.98
CA GLU A 96 -15.99 -2.57 -20.23
C GLU A 96 -15.14 -3.54 -21.08
N ARG A 97 -13.90 -3.82 -20.67
CA ARG A 97 -12.99 -4.75 -21.36
C ARG A 97 -12.51 -5.83 -20.40
N THR A 98 -13.44 -6.69 -20.00
CA THR A 98 -13.14 -7.89 -19.19
C THR A 98 -13.34 -9.16 -20.00
#